data_AF-A0A6P8JNU8-F1
#
_entry.id   AF-A0A6P8JNU8-F1
#
_cell.length_a   1.000
_cell.length_b   1.000
_cell.length_c   1.000
_cell.angle_alpha   90.00
_cell.angle_beta   90.00
_cell.angle_gamma   90.00
#
_symmetry.space_group_name_H-M   'P 1'
#
loop_
_entity.id
_entity.type
_entity.pdbx_description
1 polymer ?
#
loop_
_entity_poly.entity_id
_entity_poly.type
_entity_poly.pdbx_seq_one_letter_code
_entity_poly.pdbx_strand_id
1 'polypeptide(L)'
;MCCKSCEEQPASCCSIFYAFFCMGAGFFMFSFSLHNVIISEESITIMDWFMHIHGTDLTDNQLSILYGLDLIFAFTYVAAGVLLALGIKRQTKGCIKAGKILSYFFPIYNIVYVFPLIIHIGCVLKLCRYLKENFD
;
A
#
# COMPACT_ATOMS: atom_id res chain seq x y z
N MET A 1 22.49 6.68 17.12
CA MET A 1 23.31 5.78 16.28
C MET A 1 22.50 5.49 15.02
N CYS A 2 22.76 6.28 13.97
CA CYS A 2 21.89 6.42 12.81
C CYS A 2 22.37 5.53 11.65
N CYS A 3 21.41 4.89 10.97
CA CYS A 3 21.53 4.19 9.69
C CYS A 3 22.60 3.08 9.60
N LYS A 4 22.28 1.88 10.10
CA LYS A 4 22.84 0.65 9.53
C LYS A 4 22.31 0.48 8.10
N SER A 5 23.15 0.01 7.19
CA SER A 5 22.78 -0.27 5.78
C SER A 5 21.49 -1.09 5.72
N CYS A 6 20.62 -0.81 4.75
CA CYS A 6 19.40 -1.59 4.50
C CYS A 6 19.68 -3.10 4.41
N GLU A 7 20.91 -3.50 4.08
CA GLU A 7 21.35 -4.89 4.01
C GLU A 7 21.42 -5.60 5.38
N GLU A 8 21.81 -4.88 6.44
CA GLU A 8 22.01 -5.40 7.80
C GLU A 8 20.72 -5.46 8.64
N GLN A 9 19.66 -4.76 8.24
CA GLN A 9 18.42 -4.81 9.00
C GLN A 9 17.78 -6.21 8.92
N PRO A 10 17.37 -6.79 10.07
CA PRO A 10 16.81 -8.12 10.11
C PRO A 10 15.52 -8.18 9.30
N ALA A 11 15.41 -9.18 8.42
CA ALA A 11 14.29 -9.33 7.49
C ALA A 11 12.92 -9.36 8.20
N SER A 12 12.89 -9.88 9.44
CA SER A 12 11.71 -9.87 10.31
C SER A 12 11.23 -8.45 10.66
N CYS A 13 12.15 -7.54 11.02
CA CYS A 13 11.77 -6.16 11.39
C CYS A 13 11.20 -5.39 10.20
N CYS A 14 11.82 -5.49 9.01
CA CYS A 14 11.30 -4.88 7.79
C CYS A 14 9.93 -5.47 7.40
N SER A 15 9.73 -6.77 7.58
CA SER A 15 8.46 -7.44 7.26
C SER A 15 7.33 -7.00 8.19
N ILE A 16 7.63 -6.80 9.48
CA ILE A 16 6.68 -6.26 10.46
C ILE A 16 6.37 -4.80 10.17
N PHE A 17 7.41 -3.97 9.94
CA PHE A 17 7.23 -2.58 9.52
C PHE A 17 6.34 -2.49 8.29
N TYR A 18 6.58 -3.34 7.29
CA TYR A 18 5.80 -3.37 6.07
C TYR A 18 4.33 -3.69 6.30
N ALA A 19 4.01 -4.64 7.18
CA ALA A 19 2.64 -4.93 7.57
C ALA A 19 1.95 -3.69 8.18
N PHE A 20 2.62 -3.00 9.09
CA PHE A 20 2.10 -1.76 9.69
C PHE A 20 2.01 -0.61 8.69
N PHE A 21 2.96 -0.50 7.77
CA PHE A 21 2.92 0.49 6.70
C PHE A 21 1.71 0.25 5.78
N CYS A 22 1.46 -1.00 5.38
CA CYS A 22 0.29 -1.35 4.59
C CYS A 22 -1.02 -1.00 5.30
N MET A 23 -1.13 -1.31 6.60
CA MET A 23 -2.30 -0.94 7.40
C MET A 23 -2.46 0.58 7.53
N GLY A 24 -1.39 1.31 7.87
CA GLY A 24 -1.44 2.74 8.11
C GLY A 24 -1.70 3.55 6.83
N ALA A 25 -0.93 3.29 5.78
CA ALA A 25 -1.11 3.97 4.49
C ALA A 25 -2.45 3.60 3.83
N GLY A 26 -2.84 2.33 3.92
CA GLY A 26 -4.15 1.87 3.44
C GLY A 26 -5.29 2.54 4.19
N PHE A 27 -5.22 2.65 5.52
CA PHE A 27 -6.26 3.30 6.31
C PHE A 27 -6.33 4.80 6.03
N PHE A 28 -5.18 5.48 5.93
CA PHE A 28 -5.12 6.89 5.57
C PHE A 28 -5.78 7.16 4.21
N MET A 29 -5.43 6.38 3.19
CA MET A 29 -5.99 6.52 1.85
C MET A 29 -7.47 6.13 1.79
N PHE A 30 -7.87 5.12 2.56
CA PHE A 30 -9.27 4.73 2.67
C PHE A 30 -10.11 5.87 3.29
N SER A 31 -9.67 6.45 4.41
CA SER A 31 -10.35 7.58 5.04
C SER A 31 -10.44 8.80 4.12
N PHE A 32 -9.36 9.11 3.41
CA PHE A 32 -9.31 10.22 2.47
C PHE A 32 -10.24 9.99 1.26
N SER A 33 -10.22 8.79 0.68
CA SER A 33 -11.11 8.43 -0.44
C SER A 33 -12.57 8.41 -0.02
N LEU A 34 -12.87 7.91 1.18
CA LEU A 34 -14.22 7.92 1.74
C LEU A 34 -14.74 9.35 1.95
N HIS A 35 -13.89 10.25 2.45
CA HIS A 35 -14.22 11.67 2.57
C HIS A 35 -14.58 12.27 1.20
N ASN A 36 -13.76 12.01 0.18
CA ASN A 36 -13.98 12.53 -1.18
C ASN A 36 -15.24 11.98 -1.85
N VAL A 37 -15.55 10.69 -1.67
CA VAL A 37 -16.78 10.09 -2.22
C VAL A 37 -18.05 10.63 -1.55
N ILE A 38 -18.01 10.92 -0.24
CA ILE A 38 -19.21 11.32 0.51
C ILE A 38 -19.46 12.83 0.43
N ILE A 39 -18.39 13.64 0.50
CA ILE A 39 -18.53 15.08 0.71
C ILE A 39 -18.50 15.88 -0.59
N SER A 40 -18.06 15.30 -1.72
CA SER A 40 -18.00 15.98 -3.04
C SER A 40 -17.40 17.40 -3.00
N GLU A 41 -16.60 17.71 -1.97
CA GLU A 41 -15.77 18.91 -1.98
C GLU A 41 -14.48 18.54 -2.68
N GLU A 42 -14.15 19.30 -3.72
CA GLU A 42 -13.00 19.16 -4.61
C GLU A 42 -11.68 19.14 -3.82
N SER A 43 -11.34 18.03 -3.17
CA SER A 43 -10.00 17.86 -2.63
C SER A 43 -9.10 17.47 -3.79
N ILE A 44 -8.17 18.38 -4.12
CA ILE A 44 -7.21 18.19 -5.20
C ILE A 44 -6.25 17.08 -4.74
N THR A 45 -6.49 15.87 -5.24
CA THR A 45 -5.57 14.75 -5.03
C THR A 45 -4.35 14.91 -5.94
N ILE A 46 -3.24 14.25 -5.62
CA ILE A 46 -2.04 14.28 -6.50
C ILE A 46 -2.39 13.70 -7.88
N MET A 47 -3.26 12.69 -7.93
CA MET A 47 -3.75 12.12 -9.19
C MET A 47 -4.58 13.12 -9.99
N ASP A 48 -5.49 13.83 -9.33
CA ASP A 48 -6.34 14.85 -9.95
C ASP A 48 -5.50 16.00 -10.53
N TRP A 49 -4.56 16.51 -9.74
CA TRP A 49 -3.58 17.50 -10.19
C TRP A 49 -2.73 17.02 -11.37
N PHE A 50 -2.28 15.76 -11.34
CA PHE A 50 -1.50 15.16 -12.41
C PHE A 50 -2.30 15.08 -13.71
N MET A 51 -3.56 14.64 -13.64
CA MET A 51 -4.44 14.51 -14.81
C MET A 51 -4.78 15.87 -15.41
N HIS A 52 -5.05 16.88 -14.56
CA HIS A 52 -5.31 18.24 -15.01
C HIS A 52 -4.10 18.86 -15.74
N ILE A 53 -2.87 18.70 -15.23
CA ILE A 53 -1.65 19.18 -15.92
C ILE A 53 -1.44 18.48 -17.27
N HIS A 54 -1.85 17.21 -17.39
CA HIS A 54 -1.79 16.46 -18.63
C HIS A 54 -2.98 16.72 -19.57
N GLY A 55 -3.81 17.73 -19.29
CA GLY A 55 -4.93 18.14 -20.13
C GLY A 55 -6.07 17.12 -20.18
N THR A 56 -6.18 16.27 -19.16
CA THR A 56 -7.24 15.27 -19.03
C THR A 56 -8.20 15.72 -17.93
N ASP A 57 -9.25 16.45 -18.32
CA ASP A 57 -10.32 16.82 -17.40
C ASP A 57 -11.32 15.65 -17.29
N LEU A 58 -11.58 15.20 -16.06
CA LEU A 58 -12.57 14.15 -15.79
C LEU A 58 -13.94 14.74 -15.53
N THR A 59 -14.97 14.04 -15.98
CA THR A 59 -16.35 14.30 -15.54
C THR A 59 -16.57 13.82 -14.10
N ASP A 60 -17.54 14.41 -13.38
CA ASP A 60 -17.90 14.04 -12.01
C ASP A 60 -18.16 12.54 -11.82
N ASN A 61 -18.77 11.90 -12.82
CA ASN A 61 -19.02 10.46 -12.82
C ASN A 61 -17.71 9.66 -12.87
N GLN A 62 -16.74 10.08 -13.69
CA GLN A 62 -15.44 9.43 -13.77
C GLN A 62 -14.63 9.63 -12.49
N LEU A 63 -14.71 10.83 -11.90
CA LEU A 63 -14.07 11.15 -10.62
C LEU A 63 -14.62 10.25 -9.49
N SER A 64 -15.94 10.05 -9.46
CA SER A 64 -16.59 9.16 -8.51
C SER A 64 -16.17 7.71 -8.67
N ILE A 65 -16.02 7.22 -9.91
CA ILE A 65 -15.50 5.88 -10.21
C ILE A 65 -14.05 5.75 -9.75
N LEU A 66 -13.21 6.75 -10.02
CA LEU A 66 -11.81 6.77 -9.63
C LEU A 66 -11.66 6.67 -8.10
N TYR A 67 -12.38 7.50 -7.34
CA TYR A 67 -12.34 7.44 -5.88
C TYR A 67 -12.98 6.16 -5.31
N GLY A 68 -13.98 5.60 -5.99
CA GLY A 68 -14.52 4.28 -5.66
C GLY A 68 -13.49 3.16 -5.79
N LEU A 69 -12.68 3.19 -6.86
CA LEU A 69 -11.57 2.25 -7.05
C LEU A 69 -10.46 2.46 -6.03
N ASP A 70 -10.12 3.72 -5.70
CA ASP A 70 -9.16 4.03 -4.64
C ASP A 70 -9.59 3.44 -3.30
N LEU A 71 -10.86 3.54 -2.96
CA LEU A 71 -11.42 2.98 -1.73
C LEU A 71 -11.26 1.45 -1.70
N ILE A 72 -11.55 0.77 -2.82
CA ILE A 72 -11.38 -0.68 -2.95
C ILE A 72 -9.90 -1.06 -2.78
N PHE A 73 -8.99 -0.39 -3.50
CA PHE A 73 -7.56 -0.73 -3.42
C PHE A 73 -6.95 -0.38 -2.06
N ALA A 74 -7.34 0.74 -1.44
CA ALA A 74 -6.94 1.10 -0.09
C ALA A 74 -7.40 0.03 0.92
N PHE A 75 -8.64 -0.45 0.80
CA PHE A 75 -9.14 -1.55 1.62
C PHE A 75 -8.33 -2.83 1.43
N THR A 76 -8.02 -3.21 0.18
CA THR A 76 -7.17 -4.39 -0.07
C THR A 76 -5.78 -4.23 0.52
N TYR A 77 -5.24 -3.01 0.59
CA TYR A 77 -3.94 -2.73 1.19
C TYR A 77 -3.95 -2.87 2.72
N VAL A 78 -5.04 -2.44 3.37
CA VAL A 78 -5.24 -2.70 4.81
C VAL A 78 -5.34 -4.20 5.06
N ALA A 79 -6.15 -4.92 4.28
CA ALA A 79 -6.28 -6.37 4.39
C ALA A 79 -4.94 -7.10 4.16
N ALA A 80 -4.14 -6.63 3.21
CA ALA A 80 -2.79 -7.12 2.98
C ALA A 80 -1.90 -6.95 4.22
N GLY A 81 -1.91 -5.77 4.84
CA GLY A 81 -1.18 -5.51 6.08
C GLY A 81 -1.61 -6.40 7.25
N VAL A 82 -2.91 -6.65 7.40
CA VAL A 82 -3.44 -7.58 8.41
C VAL A 82 -2.98 -9.02 8.14
N LEU A 83 -3.05 -9.50 6.89
CA LEU A 83 -2.59 -10.84 6.53
C LEU A 83 -1.08 -11.02 6.74
N LEU A 84 -0.28 -9.98 6.43
CA LEU A 84 1.15 -9.98 6.70
C LEU A 84 1.44 -10.03 8.21
N ALA A 85 0.78 -9.18 9.01
CA ALA A 85 0.95 -9.17 10.46
C ALA A 85 0.54 -10.51 11.11
N LEU A 86 -0.61 -11.06 10.72
CA LEU A 86 -1.08 -12.36 11.20
C LEU A 86 -0.17 -13.49 10.73
N GLY A 87 0.29 -13.44 9.48
CA GLY A 87 1.20 -14.43 8.90
C GLY A 87 2.55 -14.47 9.61
N ILE A 88 3.12 -13.30 9.91
CA ILE A 88 4.37 -13.20 10.67
C ILE A 88 4.15 -13.65 12.12
N LYS A 89 3.06 -13.23 12.77
CA LYS A 89 2.77 -13.60 14.16
C LYS A 89 2.52 -15.11 14.33
N ARG A 90 1.81 -15.73 13.39
CA ARG A 90 1.47 -17.17 13.42
C ARG A 90 2.47 -18.05 12.69
N GLN A 91 3.52 -17.47 12.10
CA GLN A 91 4.50 -18.19 11.27
C GLN A 91 3.81 -19.00 10.16
N THR A 92 2.87 -18.40 9.42
CA THR A 92 2.14 -19.07 8.33
C THR A 92 2.54 -18.54 6.95
N LYS A 93 3.27 -19.37 6.19
CA LYS A 93 3.71 -19.06 4.82
C LYS A 93 2.56 -18.59 3.91
N GLY A 94 1.39 -19.22 4.03
CA GLY A 94 0.20 -18.91 3.23
C GLY A 94 -0.31 -17.49 3.43
N CYS A 95 -0.47 -17.05 4.68
CA CYS A 95 -0.94 -15.70 5.00
C CYS A 95 0.06 -14.64 4.54
N ILE A 96 1.37 -14.89 4.70
CA ILE A 96 2.41 -13.97 4.24
C ILE A 96 2.39 -13.84 2.72
N LYS A 97 2.25 -14.95 1.98
CA LYS A 97 2.14 -14.92 0.51
C LYS A 97 0.87 -14.21 0.05
N ALA A 98 -0.27 -14.49 0.67
CA ALA A 98 -1.54 -13.84 0.33
C ALA A 98 -1.46 -12.32 0.60
N GLY A 99 -0.96 -11.93 1.77
CA GLY A 99 -0.74 -10.51 2.11
C GLY A 99 0.22 -9.83 1.14
N LYS A 100 1.33 -10.48 0.76
CA LYS A 100 2.25 -9.98 -0.26
C LYS A 100 1.56 -9.77 -1.61
N ILE A 101 0.73 -10.71 -2.06
CA ILE A 101 0.05 -10.59 -3.37
C ILE A 101 -0.93 -9.41 -3.33
N LEU A 102 -1.74 -9.31 -2.27
CA LEU A 102 -2.70 -8.22 -2.13
C LEU A 102 -2.02 -6.85 -2.03
N SER A 103 -0.83 -6.78 -1.43
CA SER A 103 -0.13 -5.51 -1.24
C SER A 103 0.39 -4.90 -2.55
N TYR A 104 0.40 -5.63 -3.68
CA TYR A 104 0.82 -5.08 -4.98
C TYR A 104 -0.24 -4.17 -5.62
N PHE A 105 -1.53 -4.44 -5.41
CA PHE A 105 -2.59 -3.74 -6.13
C PHE A 105 -2.58 -2.24 -5.87
N PHE A 106 -2.45 -1.85 -4.61
CA PHE A 106 -2.47 -0.44 -4.21
C PHE A 106 -1.34 0.40 -4.84
N PRO A 107 -0.04 0.08 -4.67
CA PRO A 107 1.04 0.89 -5.25
C PRO A 107 1.12 0.80 -6.79
N ILE A 108 0.57 -0.25 -7.42
CA ILE A 108 0.46 -0.30 -8.89
C ILE A 108 -0.63 0.66 -9.37
N TYR A 109 -1.79 0.67 -8.72
CA TYR A 109 -2.87 1.58 -9.06
C TYR A 109 -2.48 3.04 -8.78
N ASN A 110 -1.87 3.29 -7.63
CA ASN A 110 -1.41 4.59 -7.17
C ASN A 110 0.07 4.85 -7.52
N ILE A 111 0.50 4.49 -8.74
CA ILE A 111 1.92 4.59 -9.17
C ILE A 111 2.48 6.03 -9.10
N VAL A 112 1.60 7.03 -9.25
CA VAL A 112 1.95 8.46 -9.11
C VAL A 112 2.45 8.77 -7.69
N TYR A 113 2.01 8.01 -6.69
CA TYR A 113 2.51 8.07 -5.33
C TYR A 113 3.82 7.27 -5.21
N VAL A 114 4.91 7.90 -5.63
CA VAL A 114 6.26 7.30 -5.67
C VAL A 114 6.72 6.79 -4.30
N PHE A 115 6.36 7.48 -3.21
CA PHE A 115 6.80 7.11 -1.87
C PHE A 115 6.27 5.74 -1.41
N PRO A 116 4.94 5.46 -1.44
CA PRO A 116 4.41 4.11 -1.21
C PRO A 116 5.04 3.03 -2.10
N LEU A 117 5.30 3.34 -3.38
CA LEU A 117 5.91 2.40 -4.32
C LEU A 117 7.33 2.00 -3.90
N ILE A 118 8.18 2.96 -3.56
CA ILE A 118 9.55 2.70 -3.11
C ILE A 118 9.54 1.85 -1.84
N ILE A 119 8.70 2.18 -0.87
CA ILE A 119 8.57 1.41 0.37
C ILE A 119 8.11 -0.01 0.08
N HIS A 120 7.11 -0.18 -0.80
CA HIS A 120 6.62 -1.48 -1.21
C HIS A 120 7.76 -2.33 -1.80
N ILE A 121 8.52 -1.82 -2.77
CA ILE A 121 9.61 -2.56 -3.42
C ILE A 121 10.67 -2.98 -2.38
N GLY A 122 11.16 -2.03 -1.57
CA GLY A 122 12.20 -2.31 -0.58
C GLY A 122 11.75 -3.35 0.46
N CYS A 123 10.51 -3.23 0.95
CA CYS A 123 9.96 -4.14 1.94
C CYS A 123 9.66 -5.53 1.37
N VAL A 124 9.16 -5.62 0.14
CA VAL A 124 8.84 -6.93 -0.47
C VAL A 124 10.10 -7.74 -0.75
N LEU A 125 11.21 -7.11 -1.15
CA LEU A 125 12.50 -7.81 -1.28
C LEU A 125 12.93 -8.43 0.06
N LYS A 126 12.81 -7.67 1.16
CA LYS A 126 13.10 -8.17 2.50
C LYS A 126 12.11 -9.24 2.97
N LEU A 127 10.84 -9.11 2.61
CA LEU A 127 9.82 -10.11 2.89
C LEU A 127 10.08 -11.44 2.15
N CYS A 128 10.59 -11.37 0.92
CA CYS A 128 11.00 -12.57 0.17
C CYS A 128 12.19 -13.25 0.85
N ARG A 129 13.16 -12.49 1.33
CA ARG A 129 14.27 -13.02 2.12
C ARG A 129 13.78 -13.65 3.43
N TYR A 130 12.86 -13.00 4.13
CA TYR A 130 12.22 -13.54 5.34
C TYR A 130 11.53 -14.89 5.05
N LEU A 131 10.77 -14.98 3.96
CA LEU A 131 10.12 -16.22 3.53
C LEU A 131 11.13 -17.35 3.28
N LYS A 132 12.26 -17.04 2.64
CA LYS A 132 13.32 -18.00 2.37
C LYS A 132 14.03 -18.46 3.64
N GLU A 133 14.31 -17.55 4.57
CA GLU A 133 15.04 -17.87 5.81
C GLU A 133 14.21 -18.69 6.82
N ASN A 134 12.87 -18.64 6.75
CA ASN A 134 11.98 -19.26 7.75
C ASN A 134 11.12 -20.41 7.21
N PHE A 135 10.97 -20.55 5.88
CA PHE A 135 10.02 -21.50 5.28
C PHE A 135 10.54 -22.26 4.06
N ASP A 136 11.78 -22.03 3.64
CA ASP A 136 12.49 -22.81 2.61
C ASP A 136 13.74 -23.44 3.25
#